data_AF-A0A9D6UBF3-F1
#
_entry.id   AF-A0A9D6UBF3-F1
#
_cell.length_a   1.000
_cell.length_b   1.000
_cell.length_c   1.000
_cell.angle_alpha   90.00
_cell.angle_beta   90.00
_cell.angle_gamma   90.00
#
_symmetry.space_group_name_H-M   'P 1'
#
loop_
_entity.id
_entity.type
_entity.pdbx_description
1 polymer ?
#
loop_
_entity_poly.entity_id
_entity_poly.type
_entity_poly.pdbx_seq_one_letter_code
_entity_poly.pdbx_strand_id
1 'polypeptide(L)'
;MNFIRKYYNIVLRIMSGYAIILSMVFVSTITAVIILERNNNHITADTPVISSLRDFKFLISESGRLANSWIYLSNKSEKESLAKLLTQTYPALKSTVLLQSSKLNNLQEQESINKLIAKYDDIIAIQQLIMKQLASEEDYANDVKVDGAIGLYEKQLKPNVQSLLEELAAFSDQKNKSFQENISANNNLLSFIFKIVALLTVVISLAIYFLTKQIVTNPLNKVKEIVRALGRGEIASIGELKTRDSLLAGYETDEIGQMVSAIDGLTEGIKQKTSFADEIGKENYNMDFHLQSDNDIMGRALIGMRNNLKKVSEEDAKRNWATEGMAKFGEILRHNNDNMEVLANNIISNFVKYLKANQGGIFIINDNNKDDVHLELIACYAFERKKHITKKILLGEGLVGQVWQEREHIYMTDIPNDYIHITSGLGGANPRCLLIVPLKVNEVIFGVLEVASFNNLEKHEIEFVQKLSESIASTISTAKINERTKKLLEESQQQSEELRAQEEETKQNMEEMTATHEEMQRKEKDFQDQIEALKNQVNELTKQN
;
A
#
# COMPACT_ATOMS: atom_id res chain seq x y z
N MET A 1 -8.87 4.77 -33.49
CA MET A 1 -7.85 4.05 -32.72
C MET A 1 -8.02 4.15 -31.19
N ASN A 2 -8.59 5.23 -30.63
CA ASN A 2 -8.76 5.40 -29.17
C ASN A 2 -9.92 4.63 -28.51
N PHE A 3 -10.95 4.21 -29.27
CA PHE A 3 -12.10 3.48 -28.71
C PHE A 3 -11.81 2.00 -28.42
N ILE A 4 -10.91 1.39 -29.19
CA ILE A 4 -10.52 -0.04 -29.06
C ILE A 4 -9.68 -0.27 -27.79
N ARG A 5 -8.94 0.75 -27.32
CA ARG A 5 -8.02 0.61 -26.19
C ARG A 5 -8.74 0.44 -24.83
N LYS A 6 -9.99 0.90 -24.72
CA LYS A 6 -10.75 0.99 -23.45
C LYS A 6 -11.35 -0.34 -22.97
N TYR A 7 -11.48 -1.35 -23.83
CA TYR A 7 -12.14 -2.63 -23.50
C TYR A 7 -11.31 -3.89 -23.74
N TYR A 8 -10.10 -3.76 -24.29
CA TYR A 8 -9.24 -4.91 -24.51
C TYR A 8 -8.39 -5.18 -23.26
N ASN A 9 -8.87 -6.11 -22.41
CA ASN A 9 -8.04 -6.76 -21.39
C ASN A 9 -6.81 -7.40 -22.06
N ILE A 10 -5.70 -7.56 -21.33
CA ILE A 10 -4.44 -8.15 -21.84
C ILE A 10 -4.68 -9.45 -22.60
N VAL A 11 -5.60 -10.28 -22.09
CA VAL A 11 -6.08 -11.52 -22.72
C VAL A 11 -6.60 -11.29 -24.12
N LEU A 12 -7.50 -10.32 -24.30
CA LEU A 12 -8.14 -10.07 -25.59
C LEU A 12 -7.12 -9.55 -26.61
N ARG A 13 -6.08 -8.84 -26.16
CA ARG A 13 -4.98 -8.38 -27.03
C ARG A 13 -4.10 -9.55 -27.48
N ILE A 14 -3.64 -10.37 -26.54
CA ILE A 14 -2.83 -11.55 -26.84
C ILE A 14 -3.60 -12.51 -27.76
N MET A 15 -4.87 -12.78 -27.42
CA MET A 15 -5.73 -13.65 -28.22
C MET A 15 -6.03 -13.07 -29.61
N SER A 16 -6.21 -11.75 -29.75
CA SER A 16 -6.40 -11.15 -31.07
C SER A 16 -5.17 -11.32 -31.96
N GLY A 17 -3.96 -11.23 -31.41
CA GLY A 17 -2.72 -11.49 -32.14
C GLY A 17 -2.64 -12.93 -32.65
N TYR A 18 -2.89 -13.91 -31.78
CA TYR A 18 -2.94 -15.32 -32.18
C TYR A 18 -4.05 -15.60 -33.19
N ALA A 19 -5.24 -15.03 -32.99
CA ALA A 19 -6.38 -15.22 -33.90
C ALA A 19 -6.09 -14.71 -35.32
N ILE A 20 -5.32 -13.63 -35.49
CA ILE A 20 -4.93 -13.12 -36.80
C ILE A 20 -3.98 -14.11 -37.52
N ILE A 21 -2.96 -14.61 -36.82
CA ILE A 21 -2.01 -15.56 -37.40
C ILE A 21 -2.73 -16.85 -37.80
N LEU A 22 -3.59 -17.35 -36.91
CA LEU A 22 -4.35 -18.58 -37.13
C LEU A 22 -5.38 -18.43 -38.25
N SER A 23 -6.05 -17.29 -38.37
CA SER A 23 -6.98 -17.04 -39.48
C SER A 23 -6.25 -16.99 -40.82
N MET A 24 -5.05 -16.39 -40.86
CA MET A 24 -4.23 -16.34 -42.08
C MET A 24 -3.81 -17.75 -42.54
N VAL A 25 -3.37 -18.60 -41.62
CA VAL A 25 -3.04 -20.00 -41.90
C VAL A 25 -4.28 -20.76 -42.37
N PHE A 26 -5.41 -20.60 -41.68
CA PHE A 26 -6.67 -21.26 -42.02
C PHE A 26 -7.16 -20.88 -43.42
N VAL A 27 -7.18 -19.58 -43.77
CA VAL A 27 -7.54 -19.10 -45.10
C VAL A 27 -6.62 -19.69 -46.16
N SER A 28 -5.30 -19.68 -45.93
CA SER A 28 -4.32 -20.26 -46.86
C SER A 28 -4.58 -21.76 -47.10
N THR A 29 -4.86 -22.53 -46.05
CA THR A 29 -5.19 -23.96 -46.17
C THR A 29 -6.49 -24.21 -46.93
N ILE A 30 -7.54 -23.42 -46.68
CA ILE A 30 -8.81 -23.54 -47.41
C ILE A 30 -8.62 -23.21 -48.89
N THR A 31 -7.91 -22.12 -49.20
CA THR A 31 -7.64 -21.75 -50.60
C THR A 31 -6.87 -22.85 -51.32
N ALA A 32 -5.89 -23.49 -50.65
CA ALA A 32 -5.16 -24.63 -51.22
C ALA A 32 -6.08 -25.83 -51.52
N VAL A 33 -6.99 -26.18 -50.61
CA VAL A 33 -7.98 -27.26 -50.83
C VAL A 33 -8.90 -26.93 -52.01
N ILE A 34 -9.44 -25.71 -52.08
CA ILE A 34 -10.31 -25.28 -53.18
C ILE A 34 -9.59 -25.35 -54.52
N ILE A 35 -8.33 -24.92 -54.58
CA ILE A 35 -7.51 -25.00 -55.80
C ILE A 35 -7.30 -26.45 -56.23
N LEU A 36 -7.00 -27.35 -55.29
CA LEU A 36 -6.81 -28.77 -55.60
C LEU A 36 -8.09 -29.45 -56.10
N GLU A 37 -9.23 -29.18 -55.45
CA GLU A 37 -10.53 -29.72 -55.87
C GLU A 37 -10.95 -29.17 -57.25
N ARG A 38 -10.69 -27.89 -57.52
CA ARG A 38 -10.94 -27.29 -58.85
C ARG A 38 -10.05 -27.88 -59.93
N ASN A 39 -8.76 -28.06 -59.64
CA ASN A 39 -7.80 -28.62 -60.58
C ASN A 39 -8.16 -30.07 -60.93
N ASN A 40 -8.69 -30.85 -59.99
CA ASN A 40 -9.10 -32.23 -60.22
C ASN A 40 -10.13 -32.40 -61.36
N ASN A 41 -10.95 -31.38 -61.63
CA ASN A 41 -12.06 -31.45 -62.59
C ASN A 41 -11.69 -31.09 -64.05
N HIS A 42 -10.45 -30.64 -64.33
CA HIS A 42 -10.09 -30.06 -65.64
C HIS A 42 -8.75 -30.53 -66.22
N ILE A 43 -8.22 -31.66 -65.79
CA ILE A 43 -6.89 -32.11 -66.23
C ILE A 43 -7.04 -32.80 -67.59
N THR A 44 -6.27 -32.40 -68.60
CA THR A 44 -6.07 -33.14 -69.85
C THR A 44 -4.61 -33.56 -69.93
N ALA A 45 -4.33 -34.81 -70.30
CA ALA A 45 -2.96 -35.34 -70.32
C ALA A 45 -2.22 -34.89 -71.58
N ASP A 46 -1.67 -33.67 -71.58
CA ASP A 46 -0.75 -33.24 -72.65
C ASP A 46 0.68 -33.67 -72.31
N THR A 47 0.91 -34.98 -72.25
CA THR A 47 2.25 -35.54 -72.08
C THR A 47 2.92 -35.72 -73.44
N PRO A 48 4.26 -35.57 -73.56
CA PRO A 48 4.97 -35.70 -74.84
C PRO A 48 4.67 -37.02 -75.58
N VAL A 49 4.51 -38.12 -74.84
CA VAL A 49 4.17 -39.44 -75.39
C VAL A 49 2.76 -39.45 -76.00
N ILE A 50 1.77 -38.89 -75.30
CA ILE A 50 0.39 -38.82 -75.80
C ILE A 50 0.30 -37.92 -77.03
N SER A 51 1.04 -36.80 -77.07
CA SER A 51 1.12 -35.96 -78.26
C SER A 51 1.75 -36.69 -79.45
N SER A 52 2.85 -37.42 -79.25
CA SER A 52 3.49 -38.14 -80.35
C SER A 52 2.69 -39.35 -80.83
N LEU A 53 1.89 -39.99 -79.98
CA LEU A 53 0.92 -41.00 -80.40
C LEU A 53 -0.25 -40.41 -81.21
N ARG A 54 -0.67 -39.18 -80.88
CA ARG A 54 -1.66 -38.43 -81.67
C ARG A 54 -1.12 -38.11 -83.06
N ASP A 55 0.12 -37.64 -83.15
CA ASP A 55 0.80 -37.39 -84.44
C ASP A 55 0.95 -38.69 -85.23
N PHE A 56 1.25 -39.81 -84.54
CA PHE A 56 1.36 -41.13 -85.15
C PHE A 56 0.02 -41.59 -85.74
N LYS A 57 -1.08 -41.36 -85.02
CA LYS A 57 -2.45 -41.62 -85.52
C LYS A 57 -2.74 -40.84 -86.80
N PHE A 58 -2.42 -39.55 -86.83
CA PHE A 58 -2.59 -38.70 -88.00
C PHE A 58 -1.79 -39.24 -89.20
N LEU A 59 -0.53 -39.62 -88.95
CA LEU A 59 0.36 -40.15 -89.97
C LEU A 59 -0.18 -41.47 -90.57
N ILE A 60 -0.66 -42.40 -89.74
CA ILE A 60 -1.25 -43.67 -90.19
C ILE A 60 -2.46 -43.40 -91.08
N SER A 61 -3.39 -42.56 -90.62
CA SER A 61 -4.61 -42.19 -91.34
C SER A 61 -4.29 -41.56 -92.70
N GLU A 62 -3.37 -40.59 -92.71
CA GLU A 62 -2.97 -39.87 -93.92
C GLU A 62 -2.23 -40.79 -94.91
N SER A 63 -1.36 -41.68 -94.42
CA SER A 63 -0.68 -42.65 -95.27
C SER A 63 -1.65 -43.63 -95.93
N GLY A 64 -2.70 -44.07 -95.20
CA GLY A 64 -3.74 -44.94 -95.74
C GLY A 64 -4.57 -44.22 -96.81
N ARG A 65 -4.96 -42.97 -96.56
CA ARG A 65 -5.67 -42.12 -97.54
C ARG A 65 -4.85 -41.89 -98.80
N LEU A 66 -3.57 -41.57 -98.66
CA LEU A 66 -2.67 -41.35 -99.78
C LEU A 66 -2.40 -42.64 -100.56
N ALA A 67 -2.31 -43.80 -99.91
CA ALA A 67 -2.22 -45.09 -100.57
C ALA A 67 -3.48 -45.42 -101.38
N ASN A 68 -4.67 -45.08 -100.88
CA ASN A 68 -5.91 -45.17 -101.64
C ASN A 68 -5.87 -44.28 -102.89
N SER A 69 -5.45 -43.02 -102.73
CA SER A 69 -5.33 -42.09 -103.85
C SER A 69 -4.30 -42.55 -104.90
N TRP A 70 -3.22 -43.19 -104.45
CA TRP A 70 -2.21 -43.78 -105.33
C TRP A 70 -2.82 -44.78 -106.31
N ILE A 71 -3.81 -45.55 -105.88
CA ILE A 71 -4.48 -46.57 -106.72
C ILE A 71 -5.50 -45.92 -107.66
N TYR A 72 -6.34 -45.03 -107.15
CA TYR A 72 -7.55 -44.58 -107.88
C TYR A 72 -7.42 -43.25 -108.64
N LEU A 73 -6.53 -42.34 -108.23
CA LEU A 73 -6.51 -40.96 -108.75
C LEU A 73 -5.19 -40.60 -109.46
N SER A 74 -4.14 -41.40 -109.29
CA SER A 74 -2.81 -41.24 -109.92
C SER A 74 -2.23 -39.80 -109.87
N ASN A 75 -2.56 -39.02 -108.83
CA ASN A 75 -2.14 -37.63 -108.71
C ASN A 75 -0.67 -37.51 -108.30
N LYS A 76 0.17 -36.89 -109.14
CA LYS A 76 1.61 -36.72 -108.90
C LYS A 76 1.94 -36.08 -107.54
N SER A 77 1.18 -35.06 -107.12
CA SER A 77 1.41 -34.36 -105.84
C SER A 77 1.17 -35.26 -104.62
N GLU A 78 0.12 -36.09 -104.67
CA GLU A 78 -0.19 -37.03 -103.59
C GLU A 78 0.77 -38.23 -103.59
N LYS A 79 1.27 -38.63 -104.76
CA LYS A 79 2.36 -39.62 -104.86
C LYS A 79 3.64 -39.13 -104.20
N GLU A 80 4.07 -37.91 -104.50
CA GLU A 80 5.23 -37.30 -103.83
C GLU A 80 5.01 -37.17 -102.32
N SER A 81 3.78 -36.84 -101.90
CA SER A 81 3.40 -36.75 -100.48
C SER A 81 3.49 -38.08 -99.75
N LEU A 82 3.01 -39.18 -100.34
CA LEU A 82 3.13 -40.53 -99.75
C LEU A 82 4.59 -40.95 -99.66
N ALA A 83 5.36 -40.77 -100.74
CA ALA A 83 6.77 -41.12 -100.76
C ALA A 83 7.56 -40.35 -99.68
N LYS A 84 7.29 -39.04 -99.52
CA LYS A 84 7.90 -38.21 -98.47
C LYS A 84 7.47 -38.65 -97.07
N LEU A 85 6.19 -38.98 -96.87
CA LEU A 85 5.68 -39.45 -95.58
C LEU A 85 6.40 -40.73 -95.14
N LEU A 86 6.58 -41.68 -96.06
CA LEU A 86 7.21 -42.97 -95.79
C LEU A 86 8.74 -42.89 -95.61
N THR A 87 9.42 -42.03 -96.38
CA THR A 87 10.89 -41.97 -96.40
C THR A 87 11.49 -40.94 -95.43
N GLN A 88 10.74 -39.90 -95.06
CA GLN A 88 11.25 -38.81 -94.21
C GLN A 88 10.42 -38.65 -92.93
N THR A 89 9.10 -38.48 -93.05
CA THR A 89 8.25 -38.11 -91.90
C THR A 89 8.12 -39.25 -90.89
N TYR A 90 7.85 -40.48 -91.36
CA TYR A 90 7.68 -41.62 -90.48
C TYR A 90 8.96 -42.00 -89.71
N PRO A 91 10.15 -42.12 -90.32
CA PRO A 91 11.37 -42.45 -89.57
C PRO A 91 11.69 -41.45 -88.45
N ALA A 92 11.44 -40.16 -88.68
CA ALA A 92 11.62 -39.11 -87.68
C ALA A 92 10.61 -39.26 -86.51
N LEU A 93 9.33 -39.50 -86.82
CA LEU A 93 8.29 -39.70 -85.82
C LEU A 93 8.49 -41.01 -85.04
N LYS A 94 8.84 -42.11 -85.71
CA LYS A 94 9.18 -43.41 -85.10
C LYS A 94 10.29 -43.24 -84.07
N SER A 95 11.38 -42.56 -84.43
CA SER A 95 12.50 -42.31 -83.52
C SER A 95 12.06 -41.49 -82.30
N THR A 96 11.20 -40.50 -82.51
CA THR A 96 10.64 -39.66 -81.44
C THR A 96 9.76 -40.47 -80.49
N VAL A 97 8.83 -41.25 -81.03
CA VAL A 97 7.92 -42.11 -80.25
C VAL A 97 8.71 -43.17 -79.46
N LEU A 98 9.71 -43.81 -80.06
CA LEU A 98 10.58 -44.78 -79.38
C LEU A 98 11.41 -44.14 -78.25
N LEU A 99 12.00 -42.97 -78.51
CA LEU A 99 12.76 -42.23 -77.50
C LEU A 99 11.87 -41.84 -76.32
N GLN A 100 10.67 -41.35 -76.58
CA GLN A 100 9.74 -40.98 -75.51
C GLN A 100 9.16 -42.21 -74.79
N SER A 101 8.89 -43.29 -75.52
CA SER A 101 8.46 -44.58 -74.97
C SER A 101 9.51 -45.14 -74.01
N SER A 102 10.81 -45.07 -74.36
CA SER A 102 11.90 -45.55 -73.50
C SER A 102 11.99 -44.84 -72.14
N LYS A 103 11.42 -43.63 -72.02
CA LYS A 103 11.35 -42.85 -70.78
C LYS A 103 10.14 -43.23 -69.91
N LEU A 104 9.26 -44.11 -70.39
CA LEU A 104 8.15 -44.63 -69.59
C LEU A 104 8.68 -45.63 -68.57
N ASN A 105 8.22 -45.55 -67.33
CA ASN A 105 8.60 -46.48 -66.26
C ASN A 105 7.90 -47.85 -66.36
N ASN A 106 7.05 -48.06 -67.37
CA ASN A 106 6.23 -49.26 -67.51
C ASN A 106 6.68 -50.07 -68.75
N LEU A 107 7.34 -51.20 -68.52
CA LEU A 107 7.86 -52.08 -69.57
C LEU A 107 6.75 -52.64 -70.48
N GLN A 108 5.55 -52.88 -69.95
CA GLN A 108 4.43 -53.39 -70.73
C GLN A 108 3.87 -52.35 -71.72
N GLU A 109 3.87 -51.08 -71.33
CA GLU A 109 3.50 -49.97 -72.22
C GLU A 109 4.53 -49.77 -73.33
N GLN A 110 5.82 -49.87 -72.99
CA GLN A 110 6.90 -49.81 -73.98
C GLN A 110 6.75 -50.92 -75.04
N GLU A 111 6.49 -52.15 -74.58
CA GLU A 111 6.27 -53.29 -75.47
C GLU A 111 5.03 -53.09 -76.36
N SER A 112 3.97 -52.48 -75.83
CA SER A 112 2.73 -52.20 -76.57
C SER A 112 2.96 -51.16 -77.67
N ILE A 113 3.71 -50.09 -77.38
CA ILE A 113 4.11 -49.08 -78.38
C ILE A 113 5.00 -49.71 -79.46
N ASN A 114 5.95 -50.56 -79.07
CA ASN A 114 6.82 -51.26 -80.03
C ASN A 114 6.01 -52.18 -80.95
N LYS A 115 4.98 -52.88 -80.44
CA LYS A 115 4.06 -53.69 -81.25
C LYS A 115 3.27 -52.84 -82.24
N LEU A 116 2.75 -51.68 -81.84
CA LEU A 116 2.03 -50.75 -82.73
C LEU A 116 2.93 -50.23 -83.85
N ILE A 117 4.18 -49.88 -83.53
CA ILE A 117 5.17 -49.45 -84.51
C ILE A 117 5.51 -50.58 -85.49
N ALA A 118 5.73 -51.80 -85.00
CA ALA A 118 6.01 -52.96 -85.86
C ALA A 118 4.86 -53.26 -86.83
N LYS A 119 3.61 -53.20 -86.36
CA LYS A 119 2.42 -53.32 -87.23
C LYS A 119 2.37 -52.25 -88.32
N TYR A 120 2.81 -51.03 -88.01
CA TYR A 120 2.89 -49.99 -89.03
C TYR A 120 4.05 -50.19 -90.01
N ASP A 121 5.19 -50.74 -89.57
CA ASP A 121 6.27 -51.15 -90.47
C ASP A 121 5.75 -52.18 -91.51
N ASP A 122 4.90 -53.12 -91.10
CA ASP A 122 4.25 -54.09 -92.01
C ASP A 122 3.30 -53.40 -93.00
N ILE A 123 2.52 -52.41 -92.55
CA ILE A 123 1.64 -51.58 -93.40
C ILE A 123 2.46 -50.81 -94.44
N ILE A 124 3.60 -50.23 -94.04
CA ILE A 124 4.51 -49.53 -94.95
C ILE A 124 5.06 -50.47 -96.01
N ALA A 125 5.42 -51.70 -95.65
CA ALA A 125 5.89 -52.69 -96.60
C ALA A 125 4.81 -52.97 -97.67
N ILE A 126 3.53 -53.08 -97.28
CA ILE A 126 2.41 -53.23 -98.21
C ILE A 126 2.25 -51.98 -99.09
N GLN A 127 2.34 -50.77 -98.52
CA GLN A 127 2.28 -49.52 -99.28
C GLN A 127 3.40 -49.42 -100.32
N GLN A 128 4.62 -49.81 -99.97
CA GLN A 128 5.75 -49.86 -100.89
C GLN A 128 5.55 -50.89 -102.02
N LEU A 129 4.93 -52.04 -101.73
CA LEU A 129 4.55 -53.03 -102.76
C LEU A 129 3.53 -52.45 -103.73
N ILE A 130 2.49 -51.76 -103.23
CA ILE A 130 1.50 -51.06 -104.05
C ILE A 130 2.18 -49.99 -104.92
N MET A 131 3.05 -49.17 -104.34
CA MET A 131 3.80 -48.14 -105.06
C MET A 131 4.71 -48.73 -106.15
N LYS A 132 5.33 -49.90 -105.90
CA LYS A 132 6.18 -50.59 -106.86
C LYS A 132 5.37 -51.24 -107.99
N GLN A 133 4.19 -51.74 -107.70
CA GLN A 133 3.30 -52.38 -108.66
C GLN A 133 2.65 -51.36 -109.61
N LEU A 134 2.44 -50.13 -109.15
CA LEU A 134 1.90 -49.00 -109.89
C LEU A 134 2.90 -47.82 -109.90
N ALA A 135 4.07 -48.02 -110.50
CA ALA A 135 5.18 -47.08 -110.45
C ALA A 135 5.18 -46.09 -111.63
N SER A 136 4.85 -46.55 -112.83
CA SER A 136 4.77 -45.75 -114.05
C SER A 136 3.34 -45.57 -114.54
N GLU A 137 3.08 -44.60 -115.44
CA GLU A 137 1.75 -44.43 -116.05
C GLU A 137 1.32 -45.66 -116.89
N GLU A 138 2.28 -46.40 -117.46
CA GLU A 138 2.02 -47.64 -118.19
C GLU A 138 1.50 -48.77 -117.27
N ASP A 139 1.90 -48.78 -115.99
CA ASP A 139 1.45 -49.78 -115.03
C ASP A 139 -0.05 -49.68 -114.72
N TYR A 140 -0.64 -48.48 -114.85
CA TYR A 140 -2.08 -48.25 -114.65
C TYR A 140 -2.94 -48.72 -115.83
N ALA A 141 -2.34 -48.88 -117.02
CA ALA A 141 -3.02 -49.45 -118.18
C ALA A 141 -3.04 -51.01 -118.15
N ASN A 142 -2.42 -51.62 -117.13
CA ASN A 142 -2.37 -53.07 -116.95
C ASN A 142 -3.35 -53.53 -115.86
N ASP A 143 -4.49 -54.05 -116.29
CA ASP A 143 -5.57 -54.51 -115.39
C ASP A 143 -5.09 -55.51 -114.33
N VAL A 144 -4.16 -56.41 -114.65
CA VAL A 144 -3.62 -57.38 -113.68
C VAL A 144 -2.80 -56.70 -112.57
N LYS A 145 -2.04 -55.66 -112.92
CA LYS A 145 -1.28 -54.88 -111.93
C LYS A 145 -2.20 -54.03 -111.07
N VAL A 146 -3.21 -53.40 -111.67
CA VAL A 146 -4.21 -52.60 -110.94
C VAL A 146 -5.05 -53.47 -110.01
N ASP A 147 -5.58 -54.60 -110.48
CA ASP A 147 -6.36 -55.55 -109.67
C ASP A 147 -5.54 -56.15 -108.52
N GLY A 148 -4.25 -56.44 -108.76
CA GLY A 148 -3.36 -56.90 -107.70
C GLY A 148 -3.10 -55.83 -106.63
N ALA A 149 -2.94 -54.57 -107.03
CA ALA A 149 -2.78 -53.45 -106.10
C ALA A 149 -4.08 -53.16 -105.31
N ILE A 150 -5.24 -53.22 -105.96
CA ILE A 150 -6.55 -53.15 -105.32
C ILE A 150 -6.73 -54.31 -104.33
N GLY A 151 -6.31 -55.52 -104.71
CA GLY A 151 -6.36 -56.70 -103.84
C GLY A 151 -5.51 -56.55 -102.58
N LEU A 152 -4.28 -56.04 -102.71
CA LEU A 152 -3.41 -55.72 -101.56
C LEU A 152 -4.04 -54.62 -100.69
N TYR A 153 -4.65 -53.60 -101.31
CA TYR A 153 -5.29 -52.51 -100.58
C TYR A 153 -6.54 -52.96 -99.80
N GLU A 154 -7.52 -53.56 -100.47
CA GLU A 154 -8.80 -53.94 -99.86
C GLU A 154 -8.67 -55.12 -98.88
N LYS A 155 -7.81 -56.11 -99.17
CA LYS A 155 -7.69 -57.31 -98.32
C LYS A 155 -6.66 -57.19 -97.20
N GLN A 156 -5.64 -56.34 -97.35
CA GLN A 156 -4.55 -56.25 -96.37
C GLN A 156 -4.38 -54.84 -95.83
N LEU A 157 -4.15 -53.84 -96.69
CA LEU A 157 -3.80 -52.50 -96.21
C LEU A 157 -4.92 -51.86 -95.40
N LYS A 158 -6.12 -51.75 -95.98
CA LYS A 158 -7.29 -51.11 -95.38
C LYS A 158 -7.70 -51.74 -94.04
N PRO A 159 -7.85 -53.08 -93.90
CA PRO A 159 -8.16 -53.68 -92.61
C PRO A 159 -7.01 -53.51 -91.59
N ASN A 160 -5.75 -53.59 -92.01
CA ASN A 160 -4.61 -53.41 -91.11
C ASN A 160 -4.49 -51.97 -90.60
N VAL A 161 -4.72 -50.97 -91.47
CA VAL A 161 -4.76 -49.55 -91.08
C VAL A 161 -5.90 -49.29 -90.10
N GLN A 162 -7.09 -49.83 -90.37
CA GLN A 162 -8.24 -49.67 -89.47
C GLN A 162 -7.97 -50.31 -88.10
N SER A 163 -7.50 -51.56 -88.08
CA SER A 163 -7.14 -52.26 -86.84
C SER A 163 -6.06 -51.53 -86.05
N LEU A 164 -5.02 -51.02 -86.70
CA LEU A 164 -3.97 -50.26 -86.04
C LEU A 164 -4.48 -48.94 -85.44
N LEU A 165 -5.35 -48.23 -86.16
CA LEU A 165 -5.96 -46.98 -85.66
C LEU A 165 -6.85 -47.23 -84.43
N GLU A 166 -7.58 -48.35 -84.40
CA GLU A 166 -8.39 -48.77 -83.26
C GLU A 166 -7.52 -49.15 -82.05
N GLU A 167 -6.47 -49.95 -82.25
CA GLU A 167 -5.54 -50.32 -81.18
C GLU A 167 -4.78 -49.12 -80.62
N LEU A 168 -4.35 -48.20 -81.48
CA LEU A 168 -3.68 -46.96 -81.07
C LEU A 168 -4.62 -46.04 -80.28
N ALA A 169 -5.88 -45.93 -80.70
CA ALA A 169 -6.90 -45.19 -79.96
C ALA A 169 -7.15 -45.80 -78.58
N ALA A 170 -7.35 -47.12 -78.51
CA ALA A 170 -7.54 -47.84 -77.25
C ALA A 170 -6.35 -47.66 -76.30
N PHE A 171 -5.12 -47.75 -76.80
CA PHE A 171 -3.92 -47.53 -76.00
C PHE A 171 -3.81 -46.09 -75.49
N SER A 172 -4.07 -45.10 -76.36
CA SER A 172 -4.06 -43.67 -75.99
C SER A 172 -5.12 -43.36 -74.92
N ASP A 173 -6.33 -43.90 -75.06
CA ASP A 173 -7.42 -43.71 -74.10
C ASP A 173 -7.11 -44.37 -72.76
N GLN A 174 -6.58 -45.59 -72.77
CA GLN A 174 -6.13 -46.28 -71.56
C GLN A 174 -5.05 -45.48 -70.84
N LYS A 175 -4.05 -44.96 -71.58
CA LYS A 175 -2.98 -44.15 -70.98
C LYS A 175 -3.51 -42.85 -70.40
N ASN A 176 -4.37 -42.14 -71.13
CA ASN A 176 -5.01 -40.92 -70.67
C ASN A 176 -5.83 -41.18 -69.40
N LYS A 177 -6.62 -42.26 -69.35
CA LYS A 177 -7.38 -42.66 -68.15
C LYS A 177 -6.48 -42.93 -66.95
N SER A 178 -5.40 -43.71 -67.12
CA SER A 178 -4.45 -44.01 -66.05
C SER A 178 -3.76 -42.75 -65.49
N PHE A 179 -3.48 -41.77 -66.34
CA PHE A 179 -2.91 -40.49 -65.93
C PHE A 179 -3.89 -39.66 -65.10
N GLN A 180 -5.16 -39.59 -65.53
CA GLN A 180 -6.22 -38.93 -64.75
C GLN A 180 -6.43 -39.58 -63.38
N GLU A 181 -6.45 -40.91 -63.34
CA GLU A 181 -6.61 -41.67 -62.08
C GLU A 181 -5.45 -41.39 -61.11
N ASN A 182 -4.20 -41.37 -61.60
CA ASN A 182 -3.04 -41.07 -60.78
C ASN A 182 -3.02 -39.63 -60.24
N ILE A 183 -3.34 -38.63 -61.08
CA ILE A 183 -3.36 -37.24 -60.60
C ILE A 183 -4.53 -36.99 -59.65
N SER A 184 -5.71 -37.55 -59.94
CA SER A 184 -6.85 -37.41 -59.03
C SER A 184 -6.59 -38.08 -57.68
N ALA A 185 -5.94 -39.26 -57.66
CA ALA A 185 -5.49 -39.87 -56.42
C ALA A 185 -4.50 -38.97 -55.64
N ASN A 186 -3.53 -38.37 -56.32
CA ASN A 186 -2.56 -37.47 -55.67
C ASN A 186 -3.21 -36.17 -55.16
N ASN A 187 -4.11 -35.56 -55.93
CA ASN A 187 -4.86 -34.37 -55.51
C ASN A 187 -5.78 -34.67 -54.32
N ASN A 188 -6.44 -35.84 -54.30
CA ASN A 188 -7.24 -36.29 -53.16
C ASN A 188 -6.39 -36.49 -51.90
N LEU A 189 -5.19 -37.09 -52.04
CA LEU A 189 -4.25 -37.25 -50.94
C LEU A 189 -3.77 -35.89 -50.41
N LEU A 190 -3.41 -34.95 -51.29
CA LEU A 190 -3.03 -33.59 -50.89
C LEU A 190 -4.18 -32.85 -50.19
N SER A 191 -5.41 -32.92 -50.74
CA SER A 191 -6.61 -32.36 -50.13
C SER A 191 -6.85 -32.92 -48.72
N PHE A 192 -6.66 -34.23 -48.53
CA PHE A 192 -6.76 -34.89 -47.23
C PHE A 192 -5.70 -34.37 -46.23
N ILE A 193 -4.43 -34.24 -46.66
CA ILE A 193 -3.36 -33.67 -45.81
C ILE A 193 -3.70 -32.24 -45.40
N PHE A 194 -4.15 -31.39 -46.33
CA PHE A 194 -4.53 -30.01 -45.99
C PHE A 194 -5.70 -29.92 -45.01
N LYS A 195 -6.69 -30.83 -45.10
CA LYS A 195 -7.79 -30.93 -44.13
C LYS A 195 -7.29 -31.30 -42.73
N ILE A 196 -6.32 -32.22 -42.63
CA ILE A 196 -5.68 -32.56 -41.34
C ILE A 196 -4.92 -31.36 -40.77
N VAL A 197 -4.13 -30.66 -41.59
CA VAL A 197 -3.39 -29.47 -41.15
C VAL A 197 -4.35 -28.40 -40.64
N ALA A 198 -5.46 -28.16 -41.34
CA ALA A 198 -6.51 -27.23 -40.91
C ALA A 198 -7.16 -27.64 -39.58
N LEU A 199 -7.32 -28.94 -39.31
CA LEU A 199 -7.82 -29.42 -38.01
C LEU A 199 -6.80 -29.21 -36.90
N LEU A 200 -5.53 -29.55 -37.14
CA LEU A 200 -4.46 -29.40 -36.15
C LEU A 200 -4.23 -27.93 -35.75
N THR A 201 -4.33 -27.00 -36.69
CA THR A 201 -4.21 -25.57 -36.37
C THR A 201 -5.30 -25.12 -35.41
N VAL A 202 -6.55 -25.57 -35.59
CA VAL A 202 -7.65 -25.30 -34.66
C VAL A 202 -7.37 -25.89 -33.27
N VAL A 203 -6.90 -27.13 -33.20
CA VAL A 203 -6.57 -27.79 -31.93
C VAL A 203 -5.45 -27.05 -31.18
N ILE A 204 -4.38 -26.69 -31.88
CA ILE A 204 -3.26 -25.91 -31.31
C ILE A 204 -3.74 -24.53 -30.83
N SER A 205 -4.64 -23.89 -31.59
CA SER A 205 -5.25 -22.60 -31.21
C SER A 205 -5.99 -22.69 -29.87
N LEU A 206 -6.80 -23.74 -29.70
CA LEU A 206 -7.53 -23.99 -28.47
C LEU A 206 -6.59 -24.28 -27.31
N ALA A 207 -5.55 -25.09 -27.54
CA ALA A 207 -4.54 -25.38 -26.53
C ALA A 207 -3.82 -24.09 -26.05
N ILE A 208 -3.39 -23.22 -26.98
CA ILE A 208 -2.76 -21.93 -26.67
C ILE A 208 -3.72 -21.04 -25.86
N TYR A 209 -5.01 -21.01 -26.22
CA TYR A 209 -6.02 -20.27 -25.45
C TYR A 209 -6.10 -20.75 -23.99
N PHE A 210 -6.20 -22.06 -23.77
CA PHE A 210 -6.28 -22.63 -22.42
C PHE A 210 -5.00 -22.38 -21.61
N LEU A 211 -3.83 -22.57 -22.22
CA LEU A 211 -2.54 -22.31 -21.58
C LEU A 211 -2.40 -20.83 -21.19
N THR A 212 -2.69 -19.90 -22.09
CA THR A 212 -2.62 -18.45 -21.82
C THR A 212 -3.59 -18.05 -20.70
N LYS A 213 -4.78 -18.67 -20.65
CA LYS A 213 -5.76 -18.43 -19.59
C LYS A 213 -5.23 -18.90 -18.23
N GLN A 214 -4.66 -20.10 -18.17
CA GLN A 214 -4.19 -20.70 -16.92
C GLN A 214 -2.91 -20.05 -16.39
N ILE A 215 -1.93 -19.82 -17.27
CA ILE A 215 -0.57 -19.38 -16.92
C ILE A 215 -0.50 -17.86 -16.73
N VAL A 216 -1.17 -17.08 -17.59
CA VAL A 216 -1.01 -15.61 -17.59
C VAL A 216 -2.24 -14.91 -17.03
N THR A 217 -3.43 -15.27 -17.52
CA THR A 217 -4.65 -14.50 -17.24
C THR A 217 -5.12 -14.62 -15.79
N ASN A 218 -5.23 -15.85 -15.29
CA ASN A 218 -5.76 -16.10 -13.96
C ASN A 218 -4.87 -15.49 -12.85
N PRO A 219 -3.54 -15.65 -12.88
CA PRO A 219 -2.66 -14.99 -11.90
C PRO A 219 -2.74 -13.46 -11.96
N LEU A 220 -2.73 -12.87 -13.16
CA LEU A 220 -2.85 -11.40 -13.31
C LEU A 220 -4.16 -10.84 -12.76
N ASN A 221 -5.27 -11.56 -12.94
CA ASN A 221 -6.55 -11.13 -12.36
C ASN A 221 -6.52 -11.17 -10.83
N LYS A 222 -5.86 -12.16 -10.23
CA LYS A 222 -5.72 -12.23 -8.77
C LYS A 222 -4.83 -11.12 -8.23
N VAL A 223 -3.68 -10.88 -8.86
CA VAL A 223 -2.79 -9.74 -8.56
C VAL A 223 -3.55 -8.42 -8.62
N LYS A 224 -4.37 -8.22 -9.66
CA LYS A 224 -5.23 -7.04 -9.80
C LYS A 224 -6.20 -6.88 -8.63
N GLU A 225 -6.84 -7.96 -8.19
CA GLU A 225 -7.77 -7.89 -7.05
C GLU A 225 -7.06 -7.56 -5.73
N ILE A 226 -5.86 -8.11 -5.49
CA ILE A 226 -5.04 -7.77 -4.31
C ILE A 226 -4.65 -6.29 -4.34
N VAL A 227 -4.14 -5.79 -5.46
CA VAL A 227 -3.77 -4.36 -5.61
C VAL A 227 -4.99 -3.47 -5.41
N ARG A 228 -6.18 -3.88 -5.87
CA ARG A 228 -7.44 -3.15 -5.64
C ARG A 228 -7.86 -3.16 -4.17
N ALA A 229 -7.71 -4.28 -3.47
CA ALA A 229 -7.98 -4.37 -2.05
C ALA A 229 -7.02 -3.49 -1.24
N LEU A 230 -5.71 -3.54 -1.54
CA LEU A 230 -4.69 -2.65 -0.98
C LEU A 230 -5.03 -1.18 -1.21
N GLY A 231 -5.43 -0.82 -2.44
CA GLY A 231 -5.84 0.54 -2.77
C GLY A 231 -7.07 1.03 -2.00
N ARG A 232 -7.90 0.13 -1.46
CA ARG A 232 -9.03 0.45 -0.58
C ARG A 232 -8.70 0.35 0.92
N GLY A 233 -7.49 -0.08 1.28
CA GLY A 233 -7.10 -0.32 2.68
C GLY A 233 -7.66 -1.61 3.29
N GLU A 234 -8.19 -2.53 2.47
CA GLU A 234 -8.74 -3.82 2.91
C GLU A 234 -7.61 -4.84 3.14
N ILE A 235 -6.80 -4.66 4.17
CA ILE A 235 -5.59 -5.48 4.39
C ILE A 235 -5.92 -6.86 4.97
N ALA A 236 -6.98 -6.95 5.79
CA ALA A 236 -7.40 -8.21 6.43
C ALA A 236 -7.82 -9.29 5.42
N SER A 237 -8.46 -8.89 4.31
CA SER A 237 -8.90 -9.80 3.25
C SER A 237 -7.74 -10.40 2.44
N ILE A 238 -6.55 -9.79 2.51
CA ILE A 238 -5.34 -10.25 1.81
C ILE A 238 -4.65 -11.37 2.58
N GLY A 239 -4.71 -11.36 3.91
CA GLY A 239 -4.15 -12.43 4.75
C GLY A 239 -4.95 -13.74 4.69
N GLU A 240 -6.25 -13.68 4.41
CA GLU A 240 -7.12 -14.86 4.23
C GLU A 240 -7.02 -15.48 2.82
N LEU A 241 -6.50 -14.73 1.84
CA LEU A 241 -6.12 -15.23 0.52
C LEU A 241 -4.83 -16.05 0.64
N LYS A 242 -4.90 -17.24 1.26
CA LYS A 242 -3.83 -18.27 1.39
C LYS A 242 -2.61 -17.99 0.51
N THR A 243 -1.69 -17.21 1.06
CA THR A 243 -0.47 -16.72 0.44
C THR A 243 0.54 -17.86 0.30
N ARG A 244 1.37 -17.77 -0.74
CA ARG A 244 2.34 -18.77 -1.24
C ARG A 244 1.77 -20.04 -1.88
N ASP A 245 1.23 -21.00 -1.14
CA ASP A 245 1.12 -22.38 -1.65
C ASP A 245 0.06 -22.60 -2.73
N SER A 246 -1.03 -21.82 -2.75
CA SER A 246 -2.13 -22.01 -3.71
C SER A 246 -2.04 -21.12 -4.95
N LEU A 247 -1.23 -20.06 -4.88
CA LEU A 247 -1.15 -19.00 -5.90
C LEU A 247 0.07 -19.15 -6.80
N LEU A 248 1.19 -19.65 -6.25
CA LEU A 248 2.50 -19.67 -6.89
C LEU A 248 3.09 -21.06 -7.10
N ALA A 249 2.34 -22.14 -6.82
CA ALA A 249 2.76 -23.49 -7.18
C ALA A 249 3.06 -23.56 -8.68
N GLY A 250 4.35 -23.44 -9.06
CA GLY A 250 4.85 -23.41 -10.43
C GLY A 250 5.28 -22.04 -11.00
N TYR A 251 5.19 -20.93 -10.27
CA TYR A 251 5.48 -19.57 -10.78
C TYR A 251 6.48 -18.77 -9.92
N GLU A 252 7.19 -19.41 -8.97
CA GLU A 252 7.99 -18.72 -7.97
C GLU A 252 9.15 -17.87 -8.53
N THR A 253 9.63 -18.19 -9.74
CA THR A 253 10.82 -17.56 -10.32
C THR A 253 10.53 -16.64 -11.50
N ASP A 254 9.29 -16.57 -11.97
CA ASP A 254 8.94 -15.73 -13.13
C ASP A 254 8.57 -14.29 -12.73
N GLU A 255 8.29 -13.45 -13.72
CA GLU A 255 7.95 -12.04 -13.50
C GLU A 255 6.65 -11.88 -12.69
N ILE A 256 5.70 -12.80 -12.81
CA ILE A 256 4.44 -12.77 -12.04
C ILE A 256 4.73 -13.13 -10.58
N GLY A 257 5.58 -14.13 -10.33
CA GLY A 257 6.05 -14.48 -8.99
C GLY A 257 6.77 -13.32 -8.29
N GLN A 258 7.65 -12.61 -9.00
CA GLN A 258 8.31 -11.42 -8.49
C GLN A 258 7.33 -10.30 -8.13
N MET A 259 6.30 -10.07 -8.97
CA MET A 259 5.23 -9.11 -8.66
C MET A 259 4.44 -9.49 -7.41
N VAL A 260 4.11 -10.76 -7.24
CA VAL A 260 3.42 -11.25 -6.03
C VAL A 260 4.30 -11.07 -4.80
N SER A 261 5.59 -11.43 -4.87
CA SER A 261 6.53 -11.24 -3.76
C SER A 261 6.68 -9.77 -3.36
N ALA A 262 6.74 -8.86 -4.34
CA ALA A 262 6.76 -7.42 -4.07
C ALA A 262 5.47 -6.93 -3.40
N ILE A 263 4.31 -7.43 -3.83
CA ILE A 263 3.01 -7.13 -3.22
C ILE A 263 2.92 -7.69 -1.79
N ASP A 264 3.45 -8.88 -1.53
CA ASP A 264 3.50 -9.46 -0.19
C ASP A 264 4.37 -8.60 0.73
N GLY A 265 5.55 -8.17 0.26
CA GLY A 265 6.41 -7.25 1.00
C GLY A 265 5.74 -5.90 1.29
N LEU A 266 4.98 -5.36 0.34
CA LEU A 266 4.16 -4.16 0.54
C LEU A 266 3.04 -4.40 1.55
N THR A 267 2.32 -5.52 1.44
CA THR A 267 1.20 -5.87 2.33
C THR A 267 1.70 -5.99 3.77
N GLU A 268 2.79 -6.72 3.99
CA GLU A 268 3.42 -6.85 5.30
C GLU A 268 3.91 -5.49 5.82
N GLY A 269 4.52 -4.68 4.95
CA GLY A 269 4.98 -3.35 5.31
C GLY A 269 3.87 -2.38 5.71
N ILE A 270 2.70 -2.45 5.08
CA ILE A 270 1.54 -1.66 5.48
C ILE A 270 0.94 -2.22 6.78
N LYS A 271 0.82 -3.54 6.91
CA LYS A 271 0.30 -4.20 8.13
C LYS A 271 1.11 -3.81 9.37
N GLN A 272 2.45 -3.84 9.29
CA GLN A 272 3.33 -3.42 10.38
C GLN A 272 3.11 -1.94 10.76
N LYS A 273 2.96 -1.06 9.76
CA LYS A 273 2.68 0.38 9.98
C LYS A 273 1.30 0.59 10.61
N THR A 274 0.28 -0.15 10.18
CA THR A 274 -1.06 -0.12 10.78
C THR A 274 -1.03 -0.57 12.24
N SER A 275 -0.35 -1.68 12.54
CA SER A 275 -0.19 -2.15 13.92
C SER A 275 0.57 -1.13 14.78
N PHE A 276 1.61 -0.51 14.25
CA PHE A 276 2.33 0.55 14.96
C PHE A 276 1.45 1.78 15.23
N ALA A 277 0.64 2.21 14.25
CA ALA A 277 -0.31 3.31 14.43
C ALA A 277 -1.39 2.98 15.48
N ASP A 278 -1.88 1.73 15.52
CA ASP A 278 -2.83 1.25 16.52
C ASP A 278 -2.25 1.27 17.94
N GLU A 279 -1.00 0.82 18.10
CA GLU A 279 -0.30 0.87 19.38
C GLU A 279 -0.03 2.31 19.85
N ILE A 280 0.28 3.23 18.94
CA ILE A 280 0.33 4.67 19.26
C ILE A 280 -1.03 5.16 19.75
N GLY A 281 -2.13 4.73 19.10
CA GLY A 281 -3.50 5.07 19.50
C GLY A 281 -3.90 4.53 20.88
N LYS A 282 -3.27 3.44 21.33
CA LYS A 282 -3.40 2.87 22.68
C LYS A 282 -2.43 3.46 23.70
N GLU A 283 -1.77 4.58 23.37
CA GLU A 283 -0.78 5.28 24.20
C GLU A 283 0.49 4.46 24.50
N ASN A 284 0.77 3.41 23.72
CA ASN A 284 1.98 2.60 23.86
C ASN A 284 3.16 3.23 23.10
N TYR A 285 3.69 4.33 23.62
CA TYR A 285 4.77 5.09 22.96
C TYR A 285 6.16 4.46 23.04
N ASN A 286 6.32 3.35 23.77
CA ASN A 286 7.62 2.69 23.96
C ASN A 286 7.82 1.50 23.01
N MET A 287 6.88 1.26 22.10
CA MET A 287 7.02 0.22 21.09
C MET A 287 8.14 0.56 20.10
N ASP A 288 9.01 -0.42 19.84
CA ASP A 288 10.03 -0.36 18.81
C ASP A 288 9.43 -0.55 17.42
N PHE A 289 9.85 0.29 16.49
CA PHE A 289 9.45 0.21 15.09
C PHE A 289 10.67 0.41 14.20
N HIS A 290 10.96 -0.60 13.39
CA HIS A 290 12.09 -0.60 12.47
C HIS A 290 11.63 -0.15 11.09
N LEU A 291 12.36 0.79 10.50
CA LEU A 291 12.12 1.23 9.14
C LEU A 291 12.47 0.08 8.17
N GLN A 292 11.61 -0.15 7.18
CA GLN A 292 11.86 -1.17 6.16
C GLN A 292 12.96 -0.75 5.17
N SER A 293 13.25 0.55 5.09
CA SER A 293 14.28 1.15 4.25
C SER A 293 14.61 2.54 4.78
N ASP A 294 15.83 3.01 4.51
CA ASP A 294 16.26 4.39 4.77
C ASP A 294 15.36 5.44 4.09
N ASN A 295 14.55 5.04 3.08
CA ASN A 295 13.62 5.91 2.38
C ASN A 295 12.14 5.71 2.77
N ASP A 296 11.83 4.97 3.84
CA ASP A 296 10.46 4.78 4.33
C ASP A 296 9.90 6.07 4.97
N ILE A 297 9.34 6.94 4.11
CA ILE A 297 8.75 8.23 4.50
C ILE A 297 7.59 8.03 5.48
N MET A 298 6.73 7.04 5.23
CA MET A 298 5.56 6.78 6.07
C MET A 298 5.99 6.28 7.45
N GLY A 299 6.96 5.37 7.51
CA GLY A 299 7.55 4.90 8.77
C GLY A 299 8.17 6.04 9.57
N ARG A 300 8.93 6.94 8.94
CA ARG A 300 9.49 8.12 9.61
C ARG A 300 8.41 9.07 10.14
N ALA A 301 7.35 9.30 9.36
CA ALA A 301 6.24 10.14 9.79
C ALA A 301 5.53 9.57 11.02
N LEU A 302 5.30 8.24 11.06
CA LEU A 302 4.72 7.57 12.22
C LEU A 302 5.62 7.63 13.46
N ILE A 303 6.94 7.45 13.30
CA ILE A 303 7.92 7.64 14.39
C ILE A 303 7.86 9.08 14.91
N GLY A 304 7.84 10.07 14.02
CA GLY A 304 7.71 11.48 14.37
C GLY A 304 6.43 11.77 15.15
N MET A 305 5.29 11.22 14.69
CA MET A 305 4.01 11.32 15.38
C MET A 305 4.07 10.72 16.78
N ARG A 306 4.59 9.49 16.92
CA ARG A 306 4.78 8.83 18.23
C ARG A 306 5.60 9.70 19.18
N ASN A 307 6.74 10.23 18.72
CA ASN A 307 7.63 11.02 19.55
C ASN A 307 6.96 12.33 20.03
N ASN A 308 6.19 12.98 19.14
CA ASN A 308 5.44 14.19 19.50
C ASN A 308 4.32 13.88 20.49
N LEU A 309 3.54 12.82 20.26
CA LEU A 309 2.47 12.42 21.18
C LEU A 309 3.02 11.99 22.54
N LYS A 310 4.15 11.28 22.58
CA LYS A 310 4.85 10.94 23.82
C LYS A 310 5.22 12.20 24.60
N LYS A 311 5.83 13.19 23.92
CA LYS A 311 6.18 14.46 24.55
C LYS A 311 4.96 15.19 25.10
N VAL A 312 3.88 15.28 24.33
CA VAL A 312 2.62 15.90 24.78
C VAL A 312 2.04 15.18 25.99
N SER A 313 2.00 13.84 25.96
CA SER A 313 1.54 13.01 27.07
C SER A 313 2.37 13.22 28.35
N GLU A 314 3.70 13.29 28.23
CA GLU A 314 4.60 13.57 29.35
C GLU A 314 4.39 14.98 29.92
N GLU A 315 4.20 16.00 29.08
CA GLU A 315 3.90 17.38 29.50
C GLU A 315 2.51 17.48 30.17
N ASP A 316 1.50 16.82 29.61
CA ASP A 316 0.15 16.76 30.18
C ASP A 316 0.15 16.04 31.53
N ALA A 317 0.90 14.95 31.68
CA ALA A 317 1.05 14.26 32.96
C ALA A 317 1.64 15.17 34.05
N LYS A 318 2.70 15.93 33.71
CA LYS A 318 3.30 16.92 34.63
C LYS A 318 2.32 18.03 35.01
N ARG A 319 1.54 18.53 34.05
CA ARG A 319 0.51 19.56 34.30
C ARG A 319 -0.62 19.03 35.19
N ASN A 320 -1.09 17.82 34.92
CA ASN A 320 -2.15 17.17 35.69
C ASN A 320 -1.69 16.92 37.12
N TRP A 321 -0.48 16.39 37.32
CA TRP A 321 0.14 16.26 38.63
C TRP A 321 0.12 17.62 39.38
N ALA A 322 0.66 18.69 38.79
CA ALA A 322 0.68 20.00 39.45
C ALA A 322 -0.73 20.51 39.80
N THR A 323 -1.72 20.26 38.93
CA THR A 323 -3.12 20.68 39.12
C THR A 323 -3.79 19.92 40.27
N GLU A 324 -3.60 18.60 40.33
CA GLU A 324 -4.05 17.76 41.44
C GLU A 324 -3.40 18.19 42.76
N GLY A 325 -2.11 18.49 42.73
CA GLY A 325 -1.38 19.07 43.86
C GLY A 325 -2.04 20.36 44.34
N MET A 326 -2.27 21.32 43.44
CA MET A 326 -2.89 22.61 43.79
C MET A 326 -4.27 22.42 44.39
N ALA A 327 -5.10 21.54 43.83
CA ALA A 327 -6.42 21.23 44.37
C ALA A 327 -6.32 20.64 45.79
N LYS A 328 -5.43 19.66 45.99
CA LYS A 328 -5.20 19.03 47.30
C LYS A 328 -4.78 20.05 48.36
N PHE A 329 -3.82 20.92 48.06
CA PHE A 329 -3.38 21.93 49.01
C PHE A 329 -4.37 23.07 49.17
N GLY A 330 -5.14 23.41 48.14
CA GLY A 330 -6.25 24.36 48.25
C GLY A 330 -7.31 23.91 49.28
N GLU A 331 -7.57 22.61 49.40
CA GLU A 331 -8.43 22.07 50.46
C GLU A 331 -7.77 22.13 51.84
N ILE A 332 -6.48 21.80 51.94
CA ILE A 332 -5.71 21.89 53.21
C ILE A 332 -5.68 23.33 53.72
N LEU A 333 -5.44 24.30 52.84
CA LEU A 333 -5.36 25.73 53.14
C LEU A 333 -6.72 26.36 53.52
N ARG A 334 -7.84 25.66 53.32
CA ARG A 334 -9.16 26.10 53.75
C ARG A 334 -9.55 25.62 55.15
N HIS A 335 -8.84 24.65 55.71
CA HIS A 335 -9.14 24.05 57.01
C HIS A 335 -8.13 24.50 58.08
N ASN A 336 -8.60 24.67 59.32
CA ASN A 336 -7.77 25.06 60.48
C ASN A 336 -7.10 26.44 60.38
N ASN A 337 -7.72 27.41 59.69
CA ASN A 337 -7.21 28.78 59.57
C ASN A 337 -7.11 29.52 60.92
N ASP A 338 -7.73 29.01 61.98
CA ASP A 338 -7.74 29.62 63.31
C ASP A 338 -6.50 29.23 64.14
N ASN A 339 -5.70 28.26 63.69
CA ASN A 339 -4.47 27.84 64.37
C ASN A 339 -3.31 27.65 63.39
N MET A 340 -2.42 28.64 63.37
CA MET A 340 -1.26 28.69 62.48
C MET A 340 -0.33 27.47 62.61
N GLU A 341 -0.10 26.99 63.84
CA GLU A 341 0.80 25.87 64.10
C GLU A 341 0.22 24.55 63.56
N VAL A 342 -1.08 24.33 63.75
CA VAL A 342 -1.78 23.15 63.20
C VAL A 342 -1.83 23.20 61.67
N LEU A 343 -2.15 24.37 61.10
CA LEU A 343 -2.16 24.58 59.66
C LEU A 343 -0.79 24.31 59.04
N ALA A 344 0.27 24.92 59.57
CA ALA A 344 1.62 24.76 59.04
C ALA A 344 2.14 23.32 59.16
N ASN A 345 1.83 22.61 60.26
CA ASN A 345 2.16 21.20 60.41
C ASN A 345 1.45 20.32 59.37
N ASN A 346 0.17 20.61 59.09
CA ASN A 346 -0.60 19.88 58.07
C ASN A 346 -0.08 20.16 56.66
N ILE A 347 0.28 21.41 56.35
CA ILE A 347 0.89 21.79 55.08
C ILE A 347 2.20 21.04 54.89
N ILE A 348 3.18 21.21 55.80
CA ILE A 348 4.53 20.65 55.61
C ILE A 348 4.54 19.12 55.54
N SER A 349 3.72 18.46 56.36
CA SER A 349 3.60 16.99 56.36
C SER A 349 3.03 16.45 55.04
N ASN A 350 1.99 17.08 54.49
CA ASN A 350 1.44 16.68 53.20
C ASN A 350 2.36 17.08 52.04
N PHE A 351 3.04 18.21 52.16
CA PHE A 351 3.94 18.75 51.15
C PHE A 351 5.15 17.85 50.92
N VAL A 352 5.85 17.49 51.99
CA VAL A 352 7.00 16.58 51.92
C VAL A 352 6.58 15.23 51.34
N LYS A 353 5.43 14.68 51.75
CA LYS A 353 4.91 13.41 51.21
C LYS A 353 4.54 13.48 49.73
N TYR A 354 3.95 14.59 49.30
CA TYR A 354 3.49 14.77 47.93
C TYR A 354 4.67 14.88 46.94
N LEU A 355 5.70 15.65 47.32
CA LEU A 355 6.97 15.73 46.59
C LEU A 355 7.86 14.50 46.74
N LYS A 356 7.46 13.52 47.57
CA LYS A 356 8.31 12.38 47.96
C LYS A 356 9.68 12.82 48.47
N ALA A 357 9.73 13.99 49.11
CA ALA A 357 10.91 14.52 49.78
C ALA A 357 11.08 13.88 51.16
N ASN A 358 12.13 14.25 51.88
CA ASN A 358 12.50 13.60 53.14
C ASN A 358 12.24 14.47 54.35
N GLN A 359 12.55 15.76 54.27
CA GLN A 359 12.42 16.72 55.36
C GLN A 359 11.90 18.05 54.85
N GLY A 360 11.27 18.81 55.74
CA GLY A 360 10.89 20.18 55.42
C GLY A 360 10.54 20.99 56.67
N GLY A 361 10.60 22.32 56.53
CA GLY A 361 10.28 23.28 57.58
C GLY A 361 9.55 24.50 57.02
N ILE A 362 8.68 25.09 57.84
CA ILE A 362 8.01 26.37 57.56
C ILE A 362 8.43 27.36 58.65
N PHE A 363 9.04 28.45 58.22
CA PHE A 363 9.43 29.58 59.05
C PHE A 363 8.48 30.75 58.77
N ILE A 364 7.92 31.39 59.80
CA ILE A 364 7.04 32.56 59.67
C ILE A 364 7.68 33.77 60.32
N ILE A 365 7.45 34.95 59.74
CA ILE A 365 7.96 36.20 60.29
C ILE A 365 7.16 36.57 61.53
N ASN A 366 7.86 36.67 62.66
CA ASN A 366 7.37 37.24 63.89
C ASN A 366 7.77 38.72 63.94
N ASP A 367 6.77 39.61 63.89
CA ASP A 367 6.91 41.08 63.88
C ASP A 367 6.13 41.72 65.04
N ASN A 368 5.84 40.95 66.09
CA ASN A 368 5.12 41.42 67.28
C ASN A 368 5.88 42.56 67.99
N ASN A 369 7.21 42.52 67.95
CA ASN A 369 8.08 43.61 68.37
C ASN A 369 8.82 44.18 67.16
N LYS A 370 8.65 45.49 66.89
CA LYS A 370 9.31 46.16 65.77
C LYS A 370 10.84 46.15 65.86
N ASP A 371 11.38 46.04 67.08
CA ASP A 371 12.83 46.03 67.33
C ASP A 371 13.43 44.60 67.28
N ASP A 372 12.60 43.55 67.16
CA ASP A 372 13.03 42.13 67.10
C ASP A 372 12.23 41.37 66.02
N VAL A 373 12.38 41.78 64.75
CA VAL A 373 11.76 41.07 63.61
C VAL A 373 12.64 39.90 63.20
N HIS A 374 12.09 38.68 63.26
CA HIS A 374 12.83 37.46 62.96
C HIS A 374 11.92 36.38 62.35
N LEU A 375 12.52 35.40 61.68
CA LEU A 375 11.85 34.17 61.27
C LEU A 375 11.84 33.17 62.42
N GLU A 376 10.68 32.56 62.66
CA GLU A 376 10.46 31.54 63.67
C GLU A 376 9.99 30.23 63.01
N LEU A 377 10.62 29.11 63.35
CA LEU A 377 10.25 27.78 62.85
C LEU A 377 8.96 27.30 63.53
N ILE A 378 7.83 27.37 62.83
CA ILE A 378 6.51 27.00 63.38
C ILE A 378 6.11 25.55 63.10
N ALA A 379 6.68 24.94 62.07
CA ALA A 379 6.36 23.56 61.71
C ALA A 379 7.55 22.88 61.02
N CYS A 380 7.77 21.61 61.33
CA CYS A 380 8.80 20.80 60.68
C CYS A 380 8.34 19.34 60.52
N TYR A 381 8.81 18.70 59.46
CA TYR A 381 8.58 17.29 59.18
C TYR A 381 9.91 16.52 59.17
N ALA A 382 9.93 15.39 59.89
CA ALA A 382 11.08 14.49 60.02
C ALA A 382 12.39 15.17 60.50
N PHE A 383 12.28 16.20 61.36
CA PHE A 383 13.41 16.90 61.95
C PHE A 383 13.64 16.45 63.41
N GLU A 384 14.88 16.10 63.75
CA GLU A 384 15.24 15.29 64.93
C GLU A 384 15.11 16.02 66.28
N ARG A 385 14.94 17.35 66.31
CA ARG A 385 15.05 18.16 67.54
C ARG A 385 13.76 18.86 67.97
N LYS A 386 12.61 18.18 68.04
CA LYS A 386 11.36 18.80 68.55
C LYS A 386 11.42 19.46 69.94
N LYS A 387 12.43 19.15 70.78
CA LYS A 387 12.50 19.66 72.17
C LYS A 387 13.25 20.99 72.38
N HIS A 388 13.90 21.56 71.35
CA HIS A 388 14.64 22.85 71.44
C HIS A 388 14.52 23.72 70.17
N ILE A 389 13.36 23.75 69.52
CA ILE A 389 13.14 24.55 68.31
C ILE A 389 12.55 25.91 68.71
N THR A 390 13.41 26.81 69.17
CA THR A 390 13.17 28.26 69.05
C THR A 390 14.32 28.79 68.23
N LYS A 391 14.39 28.34 66.96
CA LYS A 391 15.41 28.81 66.03
C LYS A 391 14.91 30.13 65.44
N LYS A 392 15.33 31.22 66.06
CA LYS A 392 15.20 32.57 65.50
C LYS A 392 16.24 32.72 64.39
N ILE A 393 15.82 33.18 63.23
CA ILE A 393 16.71 33.48 62.09
C ILE A 393 16.51 34.94 61.72
N LEU A 394 17.58 35.72 61.73
CA LEU A 394 17.57 37.14 61.35
C LEU A 394 17.61 37.31 59.82
N LEU A 395 17.28 38.52 59.36
CA LEU A 395 17.33 38.86 57.94
C LEU A 395 18.78 38.73 57.41
N GLY A 396 18.96 38.00 56.30
CA GLY A 396 20.28 37.70 55.74
C GLY A 396 21.08 36.62 56.48
N GLU A 397 20.52 36.02 57.54
CA GLU A 397 21.20 34.96 58.31
C GLU A 397 20.96 33.58 57.70
N GLY A 398 22.04 32.96 57.21
CA GLY A 398 21.97 31.65 56.55
C GLY A 398 21.14 31.67 55.25
N LEU A 399 20.90 30.51 54.65
CA LEU A 399 20.17 30.45 53.37
C LEU A 399 18.69 30.85 53.52
N VAL A 400 18.06 30.48 54.64
CA VAL A 400 16.67 30.87 54.95
C VAL A 400 16.54 32.39 55.11
N GLY A 401 17.45 33.04 55.85
CA GLY A 401 17.50 34.49 55.98
C GLY A 401 17.88 35.20 54.68
N GLN A 402 18.72 34.58 53.84
CA GLN A 402 19.07 35.10 52.51
C GLN A 402 17.85 35.10 51.58
N VAL A 403 17.07 34.01 51.55
CA VAL A 403 15.81 33.95 50.80
C VAL A 403 14.82 35.02 51.27
N TRP A 404 14.78 35.27 52.59
CA TRP A 404 13.99 36.37 53.14
C TRP A 404 14.49 37.74 52.66
N GLN A 405 15.79 37.94 52.52
CA GLN A 405 16.37 39.21 52.04
C GLN A 405 16.19 39.41 50.54
N GLU A 406 16.44 38.39 49.73
CA GLU A 406 16.46 38.47 48.27
C GLU A 406 15.09 38.30 47.62
N ARG A 407 14.11 37.72 48.32
CA ARG A 407 12.76 37.39 47.80
C ARG A 407 12.75 36.42 46.63
N GLU A 408 13.84 35.69 46.46
CA GLU A 408 14.03 34.68 45.43
C GLU A 408 14.27 33.31 46.07
N HIS A 409 13.89 32.26 45.34
CA HIS A 409 14.09 30.89 45.79
C HIS A 409 15.54 30.45 45.57
N ILE A 410 16.01 29.53 46.41
CA ILE A 410 17.31 28.86 46.27
C ILE A 410 17.05 27.38 46.02
N TYR A 411 17.60 26.85 44.91
CA TYR A 411 17.65 25.41 44.66
C TYR A 411 19.10 24.97 44.54
N MET A 412 19.52 24.07 45.42
CA MET A 412 20.89 23.62 45.54
C MET A 412 20.95 22.09 45.44
N THR A 413 21.84 21.58 44.58
CA THR A 413 22.11 20.13 44.45
C THR A 413 23.49 19.73 44.96
N ASP A 414 24.35 20.70 45.25
CA ASP A 414 25.67 20.48 45.84
C ASP A 414 25.64 20.96 47.30
N ILE A 415 25.35 20.03 48.20
CA ILE A 415 25.12 20.34 49.63
C ILE A 415 26.39 19.99 50.40
N PRO A 416 27.00 20.94 51.12
CA PRO A 416 28.18 20.66 51.94
C PRO A 416 27.92 19.57 52.99
N ASN A 417 28.94 18.76 53.27
CA ASN A 417 28.77 17.52 54.02
C ASN A 417 28.22 17.67 55.45
N ASP A 418 28.36 18.83 56.08
CA ASP A 418 27.91 19.10 57.45
C ASP A 418 26.76 20.14 57.51
N TYR A 419 26.13 20.44 56.36
CA TYR A 419 25.11 21.49 56.28
C TYR A 419 23.76 21.04 56.85
N ILE A 420 23.23 19.90 56.35
CA ILE A 420 21.95 19.30 56.76
C ILE A 420 22.11 17.78 56.77
N HIS A 421 21.59 17.13 57.81
CA HIS A 421 21.53 15.67 57.90
C HIS A 421 20.08 15.18 58.00
N ILE A 422 19.72 14.24 57.13
CA ILE A 422 18.50 13.46 57.25
C ILE A 422 18.83 12.25 58.11
N THR A 423 18.30 12.21 59.33
CA THR A 423 18.61 11.20 60.34
C THR A 423 17.45 10.25 60.57
N SER A 424 17.79 9.05 61.02
CA SER A 424 16.89 7.97 61.39
C SER A 424 17.41 7.31 62.66
N GLY A 425 16.59 6.47 63.29
CA GLY A 425 17.03 5.67 64.44
C GLY A 425 18.19 4.70 64.16
N LEU A 426 18.57 4.53 62.89
CA LEU A 426 19.65 3.64 62.45
C LEU A 426 20.87 4.37 61.86
N GLY A 427 20.81 5.69 61.66
CA GLY A 427 21.88 6.47 61.03
C GLY A 427 21.37 7.69 60.28
N GLY A 428 22.26 8.47 59.67
CA GLY A 428 21.90 9.66 58.89
C GLY A 428 22.67 9.79 57.58
N ALA A 429 22.12 10.53 56.64
CA ALA A 429 22.71 10.81 55.33
C ALA A 429 22.40 12.24 54.87
N ASN A 430 23.24 12.78 53.98
CA ASN A 430 23.05 14.11 53.42
C ASN A 430 22.02 14.08 52.28
N PRO A 431 21.10 15.06 52.22
CA PRO A 431 20.21 15.20 51.08
C PRO A 431 21.00 15.43 49.79
N ARG A 432 20.39 15.08 48.65
CA ARG A 432 20.94 15.41 47.32
C ARG A 432 20.52 16.78 46.84
N CYS A 433 19.38 17.28 47.31
CA CYS A 433 18.96 18.63 46.98
C CYS A 433 18.22 19.32 48.13
N LEU A 434 18.28 20.65 48.10
CA LEU A 434 17.66 21.58 49.02
C LEU A 434 16.93 22.65 48.22
N LEU A 435 15.64 22.82 48.48
CA LEU A 435 14.80 23.86 47.91
C LEU A 435 14.30 24.76 49.03
N ILE A 436 14.59 26.05 48.93
CA ILE A 436 14.14 27.08 49.86
C ILE A 436 13.37 28.12 49.06
N VAL A 437 12.12 28.37 49.42
CA VAL A 437 11.22 29.27 48.70
C VAL A 437 10.60 30.30 49.66
N PRO A 438 10.54 31.58 49.26
CA PRO A 438 9.87 32.59 50.06
C PRO A 438 8.36 32.42 49.97
N LEU A 439 7.67 32.52 51.11
CA LEU A 439 6.23 32.64 51.19
C LEU A 439 5.88 34.12 51.02
N LYS A 440 5.59 34.57 49.80
CA LYS A 440 5.33 35.98 49.49
C LYS A 440 3.99 36.22 48.77
N VAL A 441 3.37 37.38 49.05
CA VAL A 441 2.22 37.94 48.31
C VAL A 441 2.46 39.42 48.07
N ASN A 442 2.27 39.91 46.84
CA ASN A 442 2.51 41.30 46.47
C ASN A 442 3.88 41.85 46.95
N GLU A 443 4.94 41.08 46.77
CA GLU A 443 6.33 41.38 47.22
C GLU A 443 6.54 41.47 48.75
N VAL A 444 5.49 41.22 49.55
CA VAL A 444 5.59 41.11 51.01
C VAL A 444 5.83 39.65 51.36
N ILE A 445 6.93 39.39 52.07
CA ILE A 445 7.23 38.06 52.62
C ILE A 445 6.51 37.88 53.94
N PHE A 446 5.92 36.71 54.13
CA PHE A 446 5.28 36.27 55.38
C PHE A 446 6.05 35.13 56.05
N GLY A 447 6.93 34.45 55.30
CA GLY A 447 7.72 33.34 55.80
C GLY A 447 8.61 32.72 54.73
N VAL A 448 9.23 31.59 55.06
CA VAL A 448 10.08 30.80 54.17
C VAL A 448 9.73 29.33 54.35
N LEU A 449 9.64 28.60 53.25
CA LEU A 449 9.44 27.16 53.21
C LEU A 449 10.74 26.50 52.72
N GLU A 450 11.21 25.50 53.45
CA GLU A 450 12.43 24.76 53.15
C GLU A 450 12.11 23.27 53.02
N VAL A 451 12.67 22.61 52.00
CA VAL A 451 12.51 21.17 51.73
C VAL A 451 13.83 20.55 51.32
N ALA A 452 14.19 19.45 51.97
CA ALA A 452 15.36 18.65 51.64
C ALA A 452 14.95 17.25 51.16
N SER A 453 15.63 16.76 50.12
CA SER A 453 15.30 15.49 49.45
C SER A 453 16.55 14.72 49.03
N PHE A 454 16.48 13.38 49.06
CA PHE A 454 17.46 12.50 48.44
C PHE A 454 17.27 12.37 46.93
N ASN A 455 16.11 12.76 46.40
CA ASN A 455 15.83 12.78 44.97
C ASN A 455 15.84 14.23 44.46
N ASN A 456 16.51 14.47 43.34
CA ASN A 456 16.48 15.77 42.68
C ASN A 456 15.05 16.13 42.30
N LEU A 457 14.67 17.38 42.56
CA LEU A 457 13.37 17.89 42.15
C LEU A 457 13.42 18.27 40.68
N GLU A 458 12.44 17.81 39.91
CA GLU A 458 12.27 18.22 38.53
C GLU A 458 11.79 19.68 38.44
N LYS A 459 12.05 20.32 37.30
CA LYS A 459 11.63 21.71 37.06
C LYS A 459 10.13 21.95 37.32
N HIS A 460 9.27 21.01 36.92
CA HIS A 460 7.83 21.12 37.11
C HIS A 460 7.42 21.03 38.60
N GLU A 461 8.18 20.31 39.43
CA GLU A 461 7.97 20.22 40.88
C GLU A 461 8.39 21.52 41.56
N ILE A 462 9.52 22.12 41.15
CA ILE A 462 9.99 23.42 41.67
C ILE A 462 9.00 24.54 41.33
N GLU A 463 8.52 24.62 40.08
CA GLU A 463 7.51 25.59 39.67
C GLU A 463 6.18 25.40 40.42
N PHE A 464 5.79 24.14 40.68
CA PHE A 464 4.65 23.82 41.52
C PHE A 464 4.84 24.34 42.97
N VAL A 465 6.02 24.11 43.56
CA VAL A 465 6.35 24.60 44.91
C VAL A 465 6.26 26.13 44.98
N GLN A 466 6.79 26.84 44.01
CA GLN A 466 6.77 28.31 43.97
C GLN A 466 5.33 28.83 43.95
N LYS A 467 4.50 28.33 43.02
CA LYS A 467 3.08 28.72 42.95
C LYS A 467 2.30 28.35 44.22
N LEU A 468 2.61 27.22 44.83
CA LEU A 468 1.93 26.82 46.04
C LEU A 468 2.34 27.72 47.21
N SER A 469 3.60 28.15 47.23
CA SER A 469 4.14 29.07 48.23
C SER A 469 3.41 30.40 48.24
N GLU A 470 2.97 30.91 47.09
CA GLU A 470 2.10 32.10 47.00
C GLU A 470 0.74 31.86 47.68
N SER A 471 0.14 30.70 47.45
CA SER A 471 -1.14 30.33 48.07
C SER A 471 -1.02 30.15 49.58
N ILE A 472 0.05 29.48 50.04
CA ILE A 472 0.39 29.34 51.45
C ILE A 472 0.59 30.71 52.09
N ALA A 473 1.35 31.60 51.45
CA ALA A 473 1.60 32.95 51.93
C ALA A 473 0.31 33.78 52.07
N SER A 474 -0.61 33.66 51.11
CA SER A 474 -1.92 34.31 51.16
C SER A 474 -2.73 33.85 52.37
N THR A 475 -2.83 32.54 52.59
CA THR A 475 -3.54 31.99 53.77
C THR A 475 -2.88 32.43 55.07
N ILE A 476 -1.55 32.40 55.17
CA ILE A 476 -0.81 32.86 56.35
C ILE A 476 -1.07 34.34 56.61
N SER A 477 -1.03 35.18 55.57
CA SER A 477 -1.34 36.60 55.68
C SER A 477 -2.73 36.82 56.25
N THR A 478 -3.74 36.14 55.71
CA THR A 478 -5.12 36.23 56.21
C THR A 478 -5.24 35.75 57.66
N ALA A 479 -4.63 34.62 58.01
CA ALA A 479 -4.64 34.09 59.38
C ALA A 479 -3.99 35.07 60.37
N LYS A 480 -2.84 35.65 60.01
CA LYS A 480 -2.12 36.64 60.83
C LYS A 480 -2.92 37.93 61.02
N ILE A 481 -3.60 38.40 59.96
CA ILE A 481 -4.51 39.57 60.04
C ILE A 481 -5.69 39.27 60.96
N ASN A 482 -6.29 38.08 60.85
CA ASN A 482 -7.42 37.68 61.69
C ASN A 482 -7.00 37.58 63.17
N GLU A 483 -5.84 36.97 63.45
CA GLU A 483 -5.28 36.87 64.80
C GLU A 483 -5.05 38.26 65.42
N ARG A 484 -4.43 39.16 64.66
CA ARG A 484 -4.20 40.55 65.11
C ARG A 484 -5.51 41.30 65.33
N THR A 485 -6.50 41.12 64.45
CA THR A 485 -7.83 41.73 64.59
C THR A 485 -8.55 41.23 65.83
N LYS A 486 -8.47 39.93 66.12
CA LYS A 486 -9.04 39.32 67.33
C LYS A 486 -8.39 39.89 68.59
N LYS A 487 -7.06 39.97 68.64
CA LYS A 487 -6.33 40.54 69.78
C LYS A 487 -6.68 42.00 70.03
N LEU A 488 -6.71 42.83 68.97
CA LEU A 488 -7.10 44.23 69.08
C LEU A 488 -8.56 44.41 69.54
N LEU A 489 -9.46 43.52 69.11
CA LEU A 489 -10.84 43.51 69.56
C LEU A 489 -10.94 43.16 71.06
N GLU A 490 -10.21 42.14 71.52
CA GLU A 490 -10.13 41.77 72.94
C GLU A 490 -9.56 42.91 73.80
N GLU A 491 -8.47 43.54 73.36
CA GLU A 491 -7.88 44.72 74.04
C GLU A 491 -8.87 45.90 74.09
N SER A 492 -9.60 46.18 72.99
CA SER A 492 -10.61 47.22 72.95
C SER A 492 -11.81 46.93 73.85
N GLN A 493 -12.23 45.66 73.97
CA GLN A 493 -13.31 45.25 74.87
C GLN A 493 -12.89 45.43 76.33
N GLN A 494 -11.68 44.98 76.68
CA GLN A 494 -11.14 45.13 78.03
C GLN A 494 -11.03 46.62 78.43
N GLN A 495 -10.49 47.46 77.54
CA GLN A 495 -10.42 48.91 77.78
C GLN A 495 -11.81 49.53 77.97
N SER A 496 -12.81 49.09 77.21
CA SER A 496 -14.19 49.56 77.38
C SER A 496 -14.81 49.14 78.72
N GLU A 497 -14.48 47.95 79.22
CA GLU A 497 -14.94 47.48 80.54
C GLU A 497 -14.27 48.25 81.68
N GLU A 498 -12.96 48.49 81.58
CA GLU A 498 -12.20 49.31 82.54
C GLU A 498 -12.73 50.75 82.60
N LEU A 499 -13.00 51.38 81.45
CA LEU A 499 -13.61 52.71 81.38
C LEU A 499 -15.00 52.73 82.02
N ARG A 500 -15.84 51.70 81.77
CA ARG A 500 -17.17 51.62 82.37
C ARG A 500 -17.11 51.46 83.89
N ALA A 501 -16.15 50.69 84.40
CA ALA A 501 -15.92 50.57 85.83
C ALA A 501 -15.46 51.92 86.44
N GLN A 502 -14.56 52.63 85.76
CA GLN A 502 -14.08 53.95 86.18
C GLN A 502 -15.20 55.02 86.15
N GLU A 503 -16.07 54.99 85.15
CA GLU A 503 -17.25 55.86 85.08
C GLU A 503 -18.21 55.60 86.26
N GLU A 504 -18.49 54.33 86.59
CA GLU A 504 -19.36 53.98 87.71
C GLU A 504 -18.74 54.37 89.06
N GLU A 505 -17.44 54.16 89.25
CA GLU A 505 -16.71 54.62 90.44
C GLU A 505 -16.73 56.15 90.55
N THR A 506 -16.51 56.86 89.44
CA THR A 506 -16.56 58.33 89.39
C THR A 506 -17.97 58.84 89.72
N LYS A 507 -19.01 58.17 89.21
CA LYS A 507 -20.40 58.50 89.49
C LYS A 507 -20.73 58.25 90.97
N GLN A 508 -20.31 57.13 91.55
CA GLN A 508 -20.47 56.86 92.97
C GLN A 508 -19.75 57.90 93.83
N ASN A 509 -18.50 58.25 93.50
CA ASN A 509 -17.74 59.29 94.19
C ASN A 509 -18.42 60.66 94.09
N MET A 510 -19.04 60.98 92.95
CA MET A 510 -19.81 62.20 92.75
C MET A 510 -21.10 62.20 93.59
N GLU A 511 -21.81 61.07 93.68
CA GLU A 511 -22.99 60.90 94.53
C GLU A 511 -22.63 61.05 96.03
N GLU A 512 -21.56 60.40 96.50
CA GLU A 512 -21.06 60.56 97.88
C GLU A 512 -20.60 61.98 98.18
N MET A 513 -19.90 62.63 97.25
CA MET A 513 -19.47 64.03 97.38
C MET A 513 -20.67 64.97 97.46
N THR A 514 -21.70 64.74 96.63
CA THR A 514 -22.93 65.54 96.64
C THR A 514 -23.67 65.35 97.97
N ALA A 515 -23.82 64.11 98.44
CA ALA A 515 -24.43 63.82 99.75
C ALA A 515 -23.65 64.47 100.91
N THR A 516 -22.31 64.42 100.87
CA THR A 516 -21.45 65.07 101.88
C THR A 516 -21.59 66.59 101.83
N HIS A 517 -21.70 67.18 100.64
CA HIS A 517 -21.91 68.61 100.47
C HIS A 517 -23.27 69.05 101.01
N GLU A 518 -24.34 68.29 100.72
CA GLU A 518 -25.67 68.52 101.28
C GLU A 518 -25.67 68.42 102.81
N GLU A 519 -24.98 67.42 103.38
CA GLU A 519 -24.84 67.29 104.84
C GLU A 519 -24.05 68.46 105.45
N MET A 520 -22.96 68.90 104.81
CA MET A 520 -22.22 70.10 105.22
C MET A 520 -23.07 71.35 105.18
N GLN A 521 -23.83 71.58 104.11
CA GLN A 521 -24.73 72.73 104.01
C GLN A 521 -25.79 72.70 105.12
N ARG A 522 -26.34 71.53 105.45
CA ARG A 522 -27.26 71.39 106.59
C ARG A 522 -26.59 71.76 107.91
N LYS A 523 -25.38 71.24 108.18
CA LYS A 523 -24.61 71.58 109.38
C LYS A 523 -24.25 73.06 109.45
N GLU A 524 -23.89 73.67 108.32
CA GLU A 524 -23.58 75.09 108.23
C GLU A 524 -24.81 75.94 108.52
N LYS A 525 -25.97 75.55 107.99
CA LYS A 525 -27.26 76.18 108.33
C LYS A 525 -27.60 76.03 109.82
N ASP A 526 -27.49 74.83 110.38
CA ASP A 526 -27.70 74.60 111.82
C ASP A 526 -26.74 75.47 112.67
N PHE A 527 -25.48 75.60 112.25
CA PHE A 527 -24.52 76.49 112.92
C PHE A 527 -24.90 77.97 112.77
N GLN A 528 -25.36 78.41 111.61
CA GLN A 528 -25.85 79.79 111.41
C GLN A 528 -27.07 80.06 112.29
N ASP A 529 -28.03 79.13 112.35
CA ASP A 529 -29.21 79.22 113.20
C ASP A 529 -28.80 79.28 114.70
N GLN A 530 -27.79 78.50 115.12
CA GLN A 530 -27.22 78.59 116.47
C GLN A 530 -26.53 79.93 116.73
N ILE A 531 -25.77 80.47 115.76
CA ILE A 531 -25.13 81.79 115.87
C ILE A 531 -26.20 82.88 115.96
N GLU A 532 -27.29 82.78 115.20
CA GLU A 532 -28.41 83.73 115.24
C GLU A 532 -29.15 83.65 116.58
N ALA A 533 -29.41 82.44 117.09
CA ALA A 533 -29.97 82.24 118.43
C ALA A 533 -29.06 82.84 119.52
N LEU A 534 -27.75 82.62 119.44
CA LEU A 534 -26.76 83.23 120.35
C LEU A 534 -26.74 84.76 120.22
N LYS A 535 -26.77 85.31 119.01
CA LYS A 535 -26.88 86.76 118.77
C LYS A 535 -28.15 87.33 119.38
N ASN A 536 -29.27 86.62 119.24
CA ASN A 536 -30.55 87.02 119.84
C ASN A 536 -30.49 86.96 121.37
N GLN A 537 -29.89 85.92 121.96
CA GLN A 537 -29.63 85.82 123.40
C GLN A 537 -28.73 86.96 123.90
N VAL A 538 -27.65 87.27 123.18
CA VAL A 538 -26.75 88.39 123.51
C VAL A 538 -27.49 89.72 123.39
N ASN A 539 -28.31 89.90 122.36
CA ASN A 539 -29.13 91.11 122.17
C ASN A 539 -30.19 91.28 123.28
N GLU A 540 -30.82 90.19 123.74
CA GLU A 540 -31.74 90.21 124.88
C GLU A 540 -31.02 90.55 126.19
N LEU A 541 -29.83 90.00 126.41
CA LEU A 541 -28.99 90.35 127.56
C LEU A 541 -28.52 91.80 127.54
N THR A 542 -28.25 92.39 126.36
CA THR A 542 -27.93 93.82 126.24
C THR A 542 -29.13 94.75 126.33
N LYS A 543 -30.37 94.26 126.19
CA LYS A 543 -31.60 95.04 126.44
C LYS A 543 -32.05 95.03 127.90
N GLN A 544 -31.44 94.19 128.74
CA GLN A 544 -31.69 94.10 130.18
C GLN A 544 -30.66 94.86 131.04
N ASN A 545 -29.73 95.58 130.41
CA ASN A 545 -28.88 96.60 131.03
C ASN A 545 -29.16 97.95 130.36
#